data_AF-X1VU93-F1
#
_entry.id   AF-X1VU93-F1
#
_cell.length_a   1.000
_cell.length_b   1.000
_cell.length_c   1.000
_cell.angle_alpha   90.00
_cell.angle_beta   90.00
_cell.angle_gamma   90.00
#
_symmetry.space_group_name_H-M   'P 1'
#
loop_
_entity.id
_entity.type
_entity.pdbx_description
1 polymer ?
#
loop_
_entity_poly.entity_id
_entity_poly.type
_entity_poly.pdbx_seq_one_letter_code
_entity_poly.pdbx_strand_id
1 'polypeptide(L)'
;PRVMPYIRFARNYSPTVVNTEYRVRHELGNTKYAWENLSWDLTEKEALILEAIGVEPDAAQHLKNLWLELGGVEYPIDRWDCRFKFNELPIGGPADGGIINYQGPRILEKKYLTYGELAEIRAIDDGTSIPAADPFLIALWAKRIELA
;
A
#
# COMPACT_ATOMS: atom_id res chain seq x y z
N PRO A 1 -18.03 -1.65 19.99
CA PRO A 1 -16.96 -1.39 19.01
C PRO A 1 -17.39 -0.28 18.06
N ARG A 2 -16.49 0.62 17.67
CA ARG A 2 -16.75 1.64 16.64
C ARG A 2 -16.04 1.24 15.36
N VAL A 3 -16.72 1.37 14.21
CA VAL A 3 -16.14 1.08 12.89
C VAL A 3 -16.09 2.37 12.11
N MET A 4 -14.88 2.81 11.75
CA MET A 4 -14.65 4.08 11.07
C MET A 4 -13.96 3.86 9.72
N PRO A 5 -14.27 4.68 8.70
CA PRO A 5 -13.49 4.69 7.47
C PRO A 5 -12.04 5.06 7.79
N TYR A 6 -11.10 4.32 7.20
CA TYR A 6 -9.68 4.55 7.36
C TYR A 6 -9.02 4.61 5.99
N ILE A 7 -8.59 5.82 5.61
CA ILE A 7 -8.01 6.10 4.30
C ILE A 7 -6.60 6.63 4.50
N ARG A 8 -5.65 6.07 3.74
CA ARG A 8 -4.25 6.46 3.72
C ARG A 8 -3.71 6.45 2.30
N PHE A 9 -2.68 7.24 2.06
CA PHE A 9 -1.84 7.13 0.89
C PHE A 9 -0.41 7.50 1.26
N ALA A 10 0.54 7.01 0.48
CA ALA A 10 1.95 7.28 0.66
C ALA A 10 2.64 7.34 -0.71
N ARG A 11 3.72 8.13 -0.77
CA ARG A 11 4.71 8.08 -1.84
C ARG A 11 6.05 7.69 -1.24
N ASN A 12 6.90 6.98 -1.99
CA ASN A 12 8.27 6.80 -1.54
C ASN A 12 8.97 8.16 -1.45
N TYR A 13 9.57 8.44 -0.30
CA TYR A 13 10.31 9.68 -0.05
C TYR A 13 11.83 9.49 -0.11
N SER A 14 12.29 8.25 0.10
CA SER A 14 13.67 7.84 -0.12
C SER A 14 13.75 6.95 -1.38
N PRO A 15 14.91 6.89 -2.05
CA PRO A 15 15.11 5.94 -3.12
C PRO A 15 14.98 4.49 -2.61
N THR A 16 14.45 3.58 -3.43
CA THR A 16 14.52 2.16 -3.10
C THR A 16 15.96 1.68 -3.16
N VAL A 17 16.30 0.64 -2.40
CA VAL A 17 17.56 -0.08 -2.56
C VAL A 17 17.28 -1.29 -3.42
N VAL A 18 18.12 -1.50 -4.45
CA VAL A 18 17.97 -2.56 -5.45
C VAL A 18 17.65 -3.91 -4.81
N ASN A 19 16.58 -4.56 -5.28
CA ASN A 19 16.10 -5.87 -4.80
C ASN A 19 15.96 -5.97 -3.27
N THR A 20 15.72 -4.86 -2.60
CA THR A 20 15.57 -4.81 -1.14
C THR A 20 14.16 -4.37 -0.79
N GLU A 21 13.60 -4.95 0.27
CA GLU A 21 12.26 -4.60 0.72
C GLU A 21 12.16 -3.14 1.13
N TYR A 22 11.26 -2.42 0.47
CA TYR A 22 10.89 -1.07 0.80
C TYR A 22 9.69 -1.08 1.75
N ARG A 23 9.96 -0.83 3.02
CA ARG A 23 8.93 -0.66 4.05
C ARG A 23 8.38 0.75 4.01
N VAL A 24 7.09 0.93 3.76
CA VAL A 24 6.46 2.25 3.58
C VAL A 24 6.19 2.90 4.94
N ARG A 25 7.29 3.22 5.64
CA ARG A 25 7.30 3.57 7.05
C ARG A 25 7.99 4.90 7.33
N HIS A 26 7.31 5.78 8.05
CA HIS A 26 7.83 7.13 8.32
C HIS A 26 9.08 7.12 9.18
N GLU A 27 9.15 6.25 10.18
CA GLU A 27 10.29 6.16 11.10
C GLU A 27 11.59 5.70 10.40
N LEU A 28 11.48 5.13 9.19
CA LEU A 28 12.63 4.76 8.36
C LEU A 28 13.03 5.86 7.36
N GLY A 29 12.32 7.00 7.35
CA GLY A 29 12.52 8.06 6.36
C GLY A 29 11.94 7.74 4.98
N ASN A 30 11.11 6.70 4.87
CA ASN A 30 10.57 6.21 3.60
C ASN A 30 9.26 6.90 3.17
N THR A 31 8.69 7.73 4.03
CA THR A 31 7.54 8.60 3.72
C THR A 31 7.82 10.02 4.20
N LYS A 32 7.21 11.02 3.56
CA LYS A 32 7.48 12.43 3.86
C LYS A 32 6.83 12.84 5.18
N TYR A 33 5.61 12.37 5.42
CA TYR A 33 4.85 12.71 6.61
C TYR A 33 4.44 11.48 7.43
N ALA A 34 4.29 11.66 8.75
CA ALA A 34 3.85 10.59 9.65
C ALA A 34 2.45 10.05 9.31
N TRP A 35 1.56 10.87 8.74
CA TRP A 35 0.23 10.43 8.34
C TRP A 35 0.24 9.63 7.02
N GLU A 36 1.34 9.60 6.27
CA GLU A 36 1.55 8.74 5.10
C GLU A 36 2.06 7.35 5.51
N ASN A 37 2.20 7.07 6.80
CA ASN A 37 2.70 5.78 7.26
C ASN A 37 1.72 4.66 6.88
N LEU A 38 2.19 3.66 6.13
CA LEU A 38 1.47 2.42 5.81
C LEU A 38 2.01 1.25 6.65
N SER A 39 2.38 1.57 7.89
CA SER A 39 2.71 0.65 8.97
C SER A 39 1.82 0.99 10.17
N TRP A 40 1.25 -0.04 10.79
CA TRP A 40 0.35 0.06 11.92
C TRP A 40 0.80 -0.90 13.01
N ASP A 41 1.22 -0.34 14.14
CA ASP A 41 1.44 -1.11 15.36
C ASP A 41 0.10 -1.16 16.12
N LEU A 42 -0.72 -2.17 15.80
CA LEU A 42 -2.08 -2.27 16.31
C LEU A 42 -2.08 -2.78 17.74
N THR A 43 -2.73 -2.03 18.63
CA THR A 43 -2.93 -2.49 20.01
C THR A 43 -4.02 -3.57 20.08
N GLU A 44 -4.14 -4.25 21.22
CA GLU A 44 -5.24 -5.19 21.52
C GLU A 44 -6.65 -4.53 21.48
N LYS A 45 -6.76 -3.23 21.25
CA LYS A 45 -8.04 -2.54 21.09
C LYS A 45 -8.31 -2.08 19.68
N GLU A 46 -7.45 -2.42 18.72
CA GLU A 46 -7.51 -1.92 17.36
C GLU A 46 -7.39 -3.05 16.34
N ALA A 47 -8.30 -3.05 15.37
CA ALA A 47 -8.19 -3.90 14.20
C ALA A 47 -8.35 -3.10 12.91
N LEU A 48 -7.78 -3.60 11.82
CA LEU A 48 -7.97 -3.06 10.47
C LEU A 48 -8.55 -4.13 9.56
N ILE A 49 -9.59 -3.77 8.81
CA ILE A 49 -10.04 -4.52 7.64
C ILE A 49 -9.58 -3.78 6.40
N LEU A 50 -8.60 -4.32 5.69
CA LEU A 50 -8.10 -3.78 4.42
C LEU A 50 -9.06 -4.20 3.31
N GLU A 51 -9.68 -3.22 2.64
CA GLU A 51 -10.73 -3.45 1.65
C GLU A 51 -10.26 -3.17 0.22
N ALA A 52 -9.41 -2.16 0.02
CA ALA A 52 -8.91 -1.81 -1.30
C ALA A 52 -7.48 -1.25 -1.25
N ILE A 53 -6.65 -1.63 -2.21
CA ILE A 53 -5.28 -1.14 -2.39
C ILE A 53 -5.11 -0.67 -3.83
N GLY A 54 -4.49 0.50 -3.98
CA GLY A 54 -4.24 1.16 -5.25
C GLY A 54 -2.78 1.52 -5.34
N VAL A 55 -2.22 1.36 -6.52
CA VAL A 55 -0.83 1.58 -6.85
C VAL A 55 -0.78 2.37 -8.14
N GLU A 56 -0.09 3.50 -8.08
CA GLU A 56 0.42 4.21 -9.24
C GLU A 56 1.93 3.92 -9.27
N PRO A 57 2.43 3.14 -10.25
CA PRO A 57 3.85 2.85 -10.34
C PRO A 57 4.65 4.13 -10.67
N ASP A 58 5.95 4.09 -10.44
CA ASP A 58 6.88 5.10 -10.92
C ASP A 58 6.83 5.21 -12.46
N ALA A 59 7.18 6.38 -13.02
CA ALA A 59 7.07 6.59 -14.46
C ALA A 59 7.98 5.65 -15.26
N ALA A 60 9.12 5.26 -14.68
CA ALA A 60 10.06 4.30 -15.26
C ALA A 60 9.63 2.83 -15.11
N GLN A 61 8.58 2.55 -14.32
CA GLN A 61 7.94 1.24 -14.12
C GLN A 61 8.82 0.18 -13.44
N HIS A 62 9.67 0.60 -12.52
CA HIS A 62 10.55 -0.31 -11.77
C HIS A 62 9.91 -0.88 -10.51
N LEU A 63 8.74 -0.38 -10.07
CA LEU A 63 7.98 -1.01 -9.00
C LEU A 63 7.46 -2.39 -9.43
N LYS A 64 8.10 -3.44 -8.92
CA LYS A 64 7.83 -4.82 -9.32
C LYS A 64 6.66 -5.40 -8.55
N ASN A 65 6.77 -5.47 -7.23
CA ASN A 65 5.77 -6.13 -6.39
C ASN A 65 5.40 -5.33 -5.14
N LEU A 66 4.16 -5.55 -4.68
CA LEU A 66 3.64 -5.08 -3.41
C LEU A 66 2.99 -6.24 -2.65
N TRP A 67 3.08 -6.21 -1.32
CA TRP A 67 2.40 -7.17 -0.44
C TRP A 67 2.08 -6.55 0.92
N LEU A 68 1.27 -7.27 1.68
CA LEU A 68 1.00 -7.01 3.09
C LEU A 68 1.91 -7.89 3.94
N GLU A 69 2.50 -7.33 4.99
CA GLU A 69 3.05 -8.10 6.10
C GLU A 69 2.15 -7.93 7.32
N LEU A 70 1.50 -9.01 7.75
CA LEU A 70 0.56 -9.03 8.88
C LEU A 70 1.09 -10.01 9.92
N GLY A 71 1.50 -9.51 11.09
CA GLY A 71 2.02 -10.36 12.16
C GLY A 71 3.30 -11.13 11.79
N GLY A 72 4.09 -10.61 10.85
CA GLY A 72 5.28 -11.28 10.31
C GLY A 72 4.98 -12.35 9.24
N VAL A 73 3.76 -12.40 8.72
CA VAL A 73 3.36 -13.28 7.62
C VAL A 73 3.02 -12.46 6.38
N GLU A 74 3.55 -12.88 5.23
CA GLU A 74 3.34 -12.24 3.94
C GLU A 74 2.01 -12.66 3.30
N TYR A 75 1.26 -11.66 2.79
CA TYR A 75 0.01 -11.86 2.07
C TYR A 75 -0.12 -10.93 0.85
N PRO A 76 -0.72 -11.42 -0.25
CA PRO A 76 -0.91 -12.83 -0.59
C PRO A 76 0.43 -13.58 -0.73
N ILE A 77 0.40 -14.91 -0.77
CA ILE A 77 1.60 -15.74 -1.00
C ILE A 77 2.30 -15.35 -2.31
N ASP A 78 1.52 -15.11 -3.36
CA ASP A 78 2.01 -14.56 -4.62
C ASP A 78 1.78 -13.05 -4.62
N ARG A 79 2.82 -12.28 -4.30
CA ARG A 79 2.80 -10.80 -4.25
C ARG A 79 2.12 -10.22 -5.49
N TRP A 80 1.40 -9.12 -5.29
CA TRP A 80 0.79 -8.41 -6.41
C TRP A 80 1.86 -7.82 -7.33
N ASP A 81 1.70 -8.01 -8.63
CA ASP A 81 2.50 -7.33 -9.66
C ASP A 81 2.02 -5.88 -9.80
N CYS A 82 2.95 -4.94 -9.71
CA CYS A 82 2.65 -3.51 -9.74
C CYS A 82 3.22 -2.81 -10.97
N ARG A 83 3.85 -3.54 -11.88
CA ARG A 83 4.40 -2.96 -13.12
C ARG A 83 3.26 -2.47 -13.99
N PHE A 84 3.40 -1.30 -14.61
CA PHE A 84 2.30 -0.58 -15.28
C PHE A 84 1.41 -1.45 -16.20
N LYS A 85 2.01 -2.33 -17.02
CA LYS A 85 1.26 -3.20 -17.96
C LYS A 85 0.51 -4.37 -17.30
N PHE A 86 0.89 -4.71 -16.07
CA PHE A 86 0.39 -5.88 -15.33
C PHE A 86 -0.21 -5.49 -13.99
N ASN A 87 -0.31 -4.19 -13.70
CA ASN A 87 -0.62 -3.68 -12.37
C ASN A 87 -1.93 -4.29 -11.88
N GLU A 88 -1.80 -5.20 -10.92
CA GLU A 88 -2.91 -5.91 -10.31
C GLU A 88 -3.61 -5.02 -9.28
N LEU A 89 -3.11 -3.83 -8.97
CA LEU A 89 -3.70 -2.93 -7.99
C LEU A 89 -3.81 -1.51 -8.56
N PRO A 90 -4.50 -1.26 -9.69
CA PRO A 90 -4.58 0.09 -10.25
C PRO A 90 -5.37 1.03 -9.34
N ILE A 91 -4.95 2.31 -9.28
CA ILE A 91 -5.67 3.38 -8.55
C ILE A 91 -6.76 4.10 -9.37
N GLY A 92 -6.95 3.68 -10.63
CA GLY A 92 -7.92 4.27 -11.55
C GLY A 92 -7.38 5.46 -12.34
N GLY A 93 -8.06 5.79 -13.44
CA GLY A 93 -7.71 6.89 -14.34
C GLY A 93 -8.40 8.22 -13.97
N PRO A 94 -8.03 9.34 -14.62
CA PRO A 94 -8.66 10.62 -14.37
C PRO A 94 -10.16 10.59 -14.71
N ALA A 95 -10.96 11.31 -13.91
CA ALA A 95 -12.42 11.22 -13.92
C ALA A 95 -13.08 11.68 -15.24
N ASP A 96 -12.35 12.45 -16.05
CA ASP A 96 -12.77 13.01 -17.33
C ASP A 96 -12.37 12.17 -18.56
N GLY A 97 -11.70 11.03 -18.36
CA GLY A 97 -11.18 10.17 -19.43
C GLY A 97 -12.22 9.40 -20.28
N GLY A 98 -13.52 9.72 -20.17
CA GLY A 98 -14.60 8.97 -20.84
C GLY A 98 -14.95 7.63 -20.16
N ILE A 99 -15.96 6.93 -20.71
CA ILE A 99 -16.56 5.61 -20.32
C ILE A 99 -16.11 5.04 -18.96
N ILE A 100 -17.05 4.93 -18.00
CA ILE A 100 -16.94 4.24 -16.67
C ILE A 100 -15.52 3.77 -16.34
N ASN A 101 -14.65 4.74 -16.01
CA ASN A 101 -13.32 4.41 -15.53
C ASN A 101 -13.40 4.03 -14.06
N TYR A 102 -12.63 3.01 -13.68
CA TYR A 102 -12.41 2.71 -12.28
C TYR A 102 -11.82 3.94 -11.58
N GLN A 103 -12.40 4.33 -10.44
CA GLN A 103 -11.94 5.49 -9.66
C GLN A 103 -11.57 5.03 -8.25
N GLY A 104 -10.29 5.15 -7.91
CA GLY A 104 -9.77 4.85 -6.59
C GLY A 104 -8.99 3.52 -6.51
N PRO A 105 -8.52 3.14 -5.33
CA PRO A 105 -7.78 1.89 -5.07
C PRO A 105 -8.56 0.64 -5.47
N ARG A 106 -7.94 -0.37 -6.10
CA ARG A 106 -8.60 -1.65 -6.47
C ARG A 106 -9.17 -2.35 -5.24
N ILE A 107 -10.47 -2.68 -5.27
CA ILE A 107 -11.09 -3.54 -4.24
C ILE A 107 -10.43 -4.92 -4.26
N LEU A 108 -9.96 -5.35 -3.10
CA LEU A 108 -9.34 -6.67 -2.95
C LEU A 108 -10.43 -7.76 -3.01
N GLU A 109 -10.17 -8.82 -3.79
CA GLU A 109 -11.07 -9.98 -3.88
C GLU A 109 -11.27 -10.65 -2.52
N LYS A 110 -10.20 -10.67 -1.72
CA LYS A 110 -10.20 -11.13 -0.32
C LYS A 110 -9.78 -9.97 0.56
N LYS A 111 -10.64 -9.63 1.51
CA LYS A 111 -10.35 -8.62 2.53
C LYS A 111 -9.43 -9.22 3.59
N TYR A 112 -8.47 -8.44 4.07
CA TYR A 112 -7.57 -8.86 5.12
C TYR A 112 -7.96 -8.21 6.44
N LEU A 113 -8.10 -9.01 7.49
CA LEU A 113 -8.30 -8.56 8.85
C LEU A 113 -6.98 -8.75 9.60
N THR A 114 -6.53 -7.71 10.28
CA THR A 114 -5.37 -7.74 11.17
C THR A 114 -5.75 -7.09 12.51
N TYR A 115 -5.22 -7.63 13.61
CA TYR A 115 -5.60 -7.25 14.97
C TYR A 115 -4.47 -7.55 15.96
N GLY A 116 -4.16 -6.60 16.84
CA GLY A 116 -3.21 -6.80 17.94
C GLY A 116 -1.79 -7.16 17.48
N GLU A 117 -1.41 -6.78 16.26
CA GLU A 117 -0.15 -7.14 15.62
C GLU A 117 0.38 -5.98 14.78
N LEU A 118 1.68 -6.05 14.44
CA LEU A 118 2.26 -5.17 13.44
C LEU A 118 1.73 -5.55 12.06
N ALA A 119 1.17 -4.58 11.37
CA ALA A 119 0.73 -4.69 9.98
C ALA A 119 1.43 -3.64 9.12
N GLU A 120 1.93 -4.02 7.95
CA GLU A 120 2.64 -3.11 7.05
C GLU A 120 2.31 -3.39 5.58
N ILE A 121 2.42 -2.35 4.76
CA ILE A 121 2.55 -2.49 3.30
C ILE A 121 4.03 -2.41 2.93
N ARG A 122 4.48 -3.36 2.11
CA ARG A 122 5.85 -3.44 1.61
C ARG A 122 5.87 -3.53 0.10
N ALA A 123 6.97 -3.04 -0.47
CA ALA A 123 7.21 -3.02 -1.90
C ALA A 123 8.63 -3.50 -2.22
N ILE A 124 8.88 -3.88 -3.47
CA ILE A 124 10.21 -4.19 -3.98
C ILE A 124 10.32 -3.76 -5.45
N ASP A 125 11.51 -3.29 -5.83
CA ASP A 125 11.82 -2.95 -7.21
C ASP A 125 12.20 -4.18 -8.06
N ASP A 126 12.42 -3.94 -9.35
CA ASP A 126 12.75 -4.95 -10.35
C ASP A 126 14.24 -5.24 -10.51
N GLY A 127 15.08 -4.70 -9.62
CA GLY A 127 16.53 -4.66 -9.79
C GLY A 127 17.06 -3.27 -10.12
N THR A 128 16.17 -2.30 -10.34
CA THR A 128 16.49 -0.89 -10.59
C THR A 128 15.92 -0.02 -9.48
N SER A 129 16.77 0.78 -8.83
CA SER A 129 16.35 1.70 -7.77
C SER A 129 15.34 2.72 -8.30
N ILE A 130 14.23 2.90 -7.59
CA ILE A 130 13.22 3.94 -7.86
C ILE A 130 13.62 5.20 -7.10
N PRO A 131 13.93 6.32 -7.77
CA PRO A 131 14.33 7.55 -7.09
C PRO A 131 13.12 8.26 -6.45
N ALA A 132 13.35 8.99 -5.37
CA ALA A 132 12.31 9.81 -4.72
C ALA A 132 11.76 10.95 -5.63
N ALA A 133 12.50 11.32 -6.68
CA ALA A 133 12.08 12.32 -7.66
C ALA A 133 11.05 11.78 -8.67
N ASP A 134 10.95 10.46 -8.82
CA ASP A 134 9.95 9.76 -9.65
C ASP A 134 9.26 8.69 -8.80
N PRO A 135 8.41 9.11 -7.84
CA PRO A 135 7.91 8.20 -6.84
C PRO A 135 6.76 7.35 -7.36
N PHE A 136 6.63 6.14 -6.83
CA PHE A 136 5.38 5.41 -6.85
C PHE A 136 4.44 5.93 -5.75
N LEU A 137 3.13 5.75 -5.93
CA LEU A 137 2.11 6.02 -4.93
C LEU A 137 1.35 4.76 -4.57
N ILE A 138 1.08 4.58 -3.28
CA ILE A 138 0.19 3.56 -2.74
C ILE A 138 -0.96 4.24 -2.03
N ALA A 139 -2.19 3.80 -2.27
CA ALA A 139 -3.38 4.22 -1.57
C ALA A 139 -4.10 3.02 -0.95
N LEU A 140 -4.61 3.19 0.26
CA LEU A 140 -5.32 2.19 1.02
C LEU A 140 -6.68 2.73 1.44
N TRP A 141 -7.73 1.95 1.16
CA TRP A 141 -9.01 2.07 1.83
C TRP A 141 -9.23 0.87 2.75
N ALA A 142 -9.50 1.17 4.01
CA ALA A 142 -9.72 0.20 5.05
C ALA A 142 -10.84 0.66 5.99
N LYS A 143 -11.21 -0.22 6.91
CA LYS A 143 -12.03 0.12 8.08
C LYS A 143 -11.20 -0.10 9.32
N ARG A 144 -11.14 0.91 10.19
CA ARG A 144 -10.58 0.77 11.52
C ARG A 144 -11.68 0.38 12.48
N ILE A 145 -11.44 -0.67 13.25
CA ILE A 145 -12.33 -1.13 14.30
C ILE A 145 -11.67 -0.80 15.63
N GLU A 146 -12.37 -0.01 16.44
CA GLU A 146 -12.00 0.29 17.81
C GLU A 146 -12.82 -0.62 18.74
N LEU A 147 -12.12 -1.55 19.39
CA LEU A 147 -12.69 -2.47 20.37
C LEU A 147 -12.81 -1.78 21.74
N ALA A 148 -13.72 -2.27 22.58
CA ALA A 148 -14.00 -1.70 23.90
C ALA A 148 -12.90 -2.06 24.91
#